data_AF-A0A1B2DJE3-F1
#
_entry.id   AF-A0A1B2DJE3-F1
#
_cell.length_a   1.000
_cell.length_b   1.000
_cell.length_c   1.000
_cell.angle_alpha   90.00
_cell.angle_beta   90.00
_cell.angle_gamma   90.00
#
_symmetry.space_group_name_H-M   'P 1'
#
loop_
_entity.id
_entity.type
_entity.pdbx_description
1 polymer ?
#
loop_
_entity_poly.entity_id
_entity_poly.type
_entity_poly.pdbx_seq_one_letter_code
_entity_poly.pdbx_strand_id
1 'polypeptide(L)'
;MLLISLVACTSENEKYIPARKTPNGFHKEFYTNTIEILNLIDAKMRVETAYTQEERKDILAYFIKPSESDEELLFKADFSSLDGIAQKYFEKLSENDKAEMERLKDMYDDSLEEVLKDLNLT
;
A
#
# COMPACT_ATOMS: atom_id res chain seq x y z
N MET A 1 -31.66 26.91 17.09
CA MET A 1 -30.25 26.97 16.65
C MET A 1 -29.77 25.53 16.50
N LEU A 2 -29.81 25.00 15.27
CA LEU A 2 -29.40 23.62 14.99
C LEU A 2 -27.87 23.60 14.88
N LEU A 3 -27.21 22.90 15.79
CA LEU A 3 -25.81 22.51 15.66
C LEU A 3 -25.76 21.33 14.69
N ILE A 4 -25.34 21.59 13.46
CA ILE A 4 -24.88 20.52 12.57
C ILE A 4 -23.46 20.19 13.04
N SER A 5 -23.35 19.23 13.94
CA SER A 5 -22.10 18.51 14.15
C SER A 5 -21.84 17.69 12.90
N LEU A 6 -21.13 18.27 11.93
CA LEU A 6 -20.40 17.52 10.91
C LEU A 6 -19.27 16.79 11.64
N VAL A 7 -19.63 15.66 12.24
CA VAL A 7 -18.66 14.61 12.51
C VAL A 7 -18.26 14.12 11.13
N ALA A 8 -17.15 14.65 10.62
CA ALA A 8 -16.40 13.95 9.60
C ALA A 8 -15.96 12.63 10.24
N CYS A 9 -16.80 11.60 10.11
CA CYS A 9 -16.38 10.22 10.24
C CYS A 9 -15.43 9.95 9.07
N THR A 10 -14.19 10.41 9.16
CA THR A 10 -13.12 9.96 8.28
C THR A 10 -12.96 8.47 8.53
N SER A 11 -13.36 7.67 7.55
CA SER A 11 -13.48 6.22 7.65
C SER A 11 -12.13 5.56 7.87
N GLU A 12 -11.87 5.11 9.10
CA GLU A 12 -10.67 4.34 9.49
C GLU A 12 -10.52 2.97 8.76
N ASN A 13 -11.36 2.65 7.77
CA ASN A 13 -11.43 1.33 7.14
C ASN A 13 -11.69 1.37 5.63
N GLU A 14 -11.36 2.46 4.93
CA GLU A 14 -11.44 2.44 3.47
C GLU A 14 -10.35 1.52 2.90
N LYS A 15 -10.79 0.38 2.40
CA LYS A 15 -10.00 -0.54 1.58
C LYS A 15 -10.16 -0.14 0.13
N TYR A 16 -9.06 -0.16 -0.62
CA TYR A 16 -9.09 -0.08 -2.07
C TYR A 16 -9.85 -1.28 -2.64
N ILE A 17 -10.71 -1.00 -3.61
CA ILE A 17 -11.51 -2.01 -4.32
C ILE A 17 -11.03 -2.02 -5.79
N PRO A 18 -10.86 -3.19 -6.42
CA PRO A 18 -10.51 -3.27 -7.83
C PRO A 18 -11.37 -2.38 -8.73
N ALA A 19 -10.72 -1.56 -9.55
CA ALA A 19 -11.39 -0.74 -10.53
C ALA A 19 -12.16 -1.61 -11.53
N ARG A 20 -13.22 -1.04 -12.13
CA ARG A 20 -14.00 -1.75 -13.16
C ARG A 20 -13.16 -2.12 -14.39
N LYS A 21 -12.10 -1.37 -14.66
CA LYS A 21 -11.17 -1.60 -15.76
C LYS A 21 -9.78 -1.88 -15.20
N THR A 22 -9.30 -3.10 -15.41
CA THR A 22 -7.92 -3.50 -15.11
C THR A 22 -6.95 -2.69 -15.99
N PRO A 23 -5.80 -2.23 -15.44
CA PRO A 23 -4.75 -1.60 -16.23
C PRO A 23 -4.32 -2.46 -17.43
N ASN A 24 -3.87 -1.81 -18.50
CA ASN A 24 -3.36 -2.53 -19.67
C ASN A 24 -2.10 -3.34 -19.30
N GLY A 25 -1.98 -4.55 -19.82
CA GLY A 25 -0.85 -5.44 -19.51
C GLY A 25 -0.98 -6.20 -18.19
N PHE A 26 -1.99 -5.92 -17.36
CA PHE A 26 -2.20 -6.63 -16.10
C PHE A 26 -3.20 -7.76 -16.28
N HIS A 27 -2.84 -8.96 -15.82
CA HIS A 27 -3.76 -10.07 -15.68
C HIS A 27 -4.66 -9.84 -14.46
N LYS A 28 -5.89 -10.32 -14.55
CA LYS A 28 -6.91 -10.09 -13.52
C LYS A 28 -6.49 -10.62 -12.15
N GLU A 29 -5.87 -11.80 -12.11
CA GLU A 29 -5.39 -12.41 -10.87
C GLU A 29 -4.27 -11.56 -10.24
N PHE A 30 -3.28 -11.16 -11.03
CA PHE A 30 -2.22 -10.24 -10.59
C PHE A 30 -2.80 -8.96 -10.00
N TYR A 31 -3.71 -8.31 -10.72
CA TYR A 31 -4.33 -7.05 -10.29
C TYR A 31 -5.11 -7.20 -8.98
N THR A 32 -5.87 -8.28 -8.83
CA THR A 32 -6.63 -8.55 -7.61
C THR A 32 -5.69 -8.77 -6.42
N ASN A 33 -4.68 -9.62 -6.57
CA ASN A 33 -3.71 -9.90 -5.52
C ASN A 33 -2.89 -8.64 -5.16
N THR A 34 -2.56 -7.81 -6.14
CA THR A 34 -1.87 -6.53 -5.92
C THR A 34 -2.67 -5.63 -4.98
N ILE A 35 -3.97 -5.51 -5.21
CA ILE A 35 -4.85 -4.68 -4.38
C ILE A 35 -5.01 -5.26 -2.98
N GLU A 36 -5.01 -6.58 -2.83
CA GLU A 36 -5.01 -7.23 -1.51
C GLU A 36 -3.73 -6.91 -0.73
N ILE A 37 -2.57 -7.00 -1.36
CA ILE A 37 -1.28 -6.64 -0.74
C ILE A 37 -1.20 -5.15 -0.43
N LEU A 38 -1.65 -4.29 -1.34
CA LEU A 38 -1.70 -2.84 -1.12
C LEU A 38 -2.56 -2.50 0.11
N ASN A 39 -3.74 -3.10 0.22
CA ASN A 39 -4.63 -2.91 1.36
C ASN A 39 -3.99 -3.36 2.67
N LEU A 40 -3.22 -4.45 2.66
CA LEU A 40 -2.49 -4.92 3.84
C LEU A 40 -1.42 -3.90 4.26
N ILE A 41 -0.58 -3.44 3.32
CA ILE A 41 0.48 -2.47 3.59
C ILE A 41 -0.10 -1.16 4.11
N ASP A 42 -1.10 -0.60 3.43
CA ASP A 42 -1.72 0.68 3.80
C ASP A 42 -2.48 0.60 5.13
N ALA A 43 -3.16 -0.50 5.41
CA ALA A 43 -3.76 -0.72 6.73
C ALA A 43 -2.71 -0.65 7.84
N LYS A 44 -1.53 -1.24 7.64
CA LYS A 44 -0.44 -1.28 8.63
C LYS A 44 0.20 0.08 8.83
N MET A 45 0.41 0.83 7.75
CA MET A 45 0.91 2.21 7.82
C MET A 45 -0.06 3.13 8.56
N ARG A 46 -1.37 3.03 8.32
CA ARG A 46 -2.38 3.86 8.99
C ARG A 46 -2.49 3.63 10.49
N VAL A 47 -2.34 2.38 10.94
CA VAL A 47 -2.37 2.05 12.39
C VAL A 47 -0.97 1.96 13.00
N GLU A 48 0.06 2.37 12.25
CA GLU A 48 1.47 2.40 12.64
C GLU A 48 1.94 1.11 13.34
N THR A 49 1.54 -0.04 12.79
CA THR A 49 1.87 -1.35 13.37
C THR A 49 2.63 -2.20 12.36
N ALA A 50 3.79 -2.71 12.78
CA ALA A 50 4.62 -3.58 11.95
C ALA A 50 3.89 -4.85 11.51
N TYR A 51 4.36 -5.45 10.41
CA TYR A 51 3.86 -6.73 9.93
C TYR A 51 4.09 -7.84 10.95
N THR A 52 3.09 -8.72 11.09
CA THR A 52 3.31 -10.04 11.68
C THR A 52 4.18 -10.90 10.75
N GLN A 53 4.70 -12.02 11.27
CA GLN A 53 5.49 -12.95 10.45
C GLN A 53 4.69 -13.55 9.30
N GLU A 54 3.40 -13.82 9.51
CA GLU A 54 2.51 -14.39 8.50
C GLU A 54 2.23 -13.37 7.39
N GLU A 55 1.88 -12.13 7.74
CA GLU A 55 1.69 -11.05 6.77
C GLU A 55 2.96 -10.77 5.97
N ARG A 56 4.14 -10.78 6.61
CA ARG A 56 5.42 -10.63 5.91
C ARG A 56 5.65 -11.75 4.91
N LYS A 57 5.28 -12.98 5.25
CA LYS A 57 5.40 -14.14 4.35
C LYS A 57 4.48 -13.98 3.14
N ASP A 58 3.27 -13.47 3.34
CA ASP A 58 2.31 -13.24 2.26
C ASP A 58 2.77 -12.14 1.30
N ILE A 59 3.29 -11.03 1.83
CA ILE A 59 3.89 -9.95 1.03
C ILE A 59 5.08 -10.48 0.21
N LEU A 60 5.99 -11.22 0.83
CA LEU A 60 7.13 -11.83 0.13
C LEU A 60 6.67 -12.82 -0.94
N ALA A 61 5.66 -13.65 -0.64
CA ALA A 61 5.10 -14.61 -1.59
C ALA A 61 4.55 -13.93 -2.85
N TYR A 62 3.93 -12.75 -2.70
CA TYR A 62 3.48 -11.94 -3.82
C TYR A 62 4.64 -11.48 -4.72
N PHE A 63 5.73 -10.95 -4.15
CA PHE A 63 6.86 -10.43 -4.92
C PHE A 63 7.69 -11.53 -5.59
N ILE A 64 7.81 -12.73 -5.01
CA ILE A 64 8.55 -13.84 -5.64
C ILE A 64 7.78 -14.56 -6.73
N LYS A 65 6.44 -14.47 -6.74
CA LYS A 65 5.62 -15.12 -7.78
C LYS A 65 6.02 -14.53 -9.15
N PRO A 66 6.27 -15.34 -10.18
CA PRO A 66 6.58 -14.82 -11.51
C PRO A 66 5.46 -13.89 -12.02
N SER A 67 5.86 -12.83 -12.71
CA SER A 67 4.93 -12.02 -13.51
C SER A 67 4.67 -12.69 -14.84
N GLU A 68 3.48 -12.45 -15.41
CA GLU A 68 3.07 -13.00 -16.70
C GLU A 68 3.22 -11.98 -17.84
N SER A 69 3.49 -10.71 -17.52
CA SER A 69 3.81 -9.65 -18.48
C SER A 69 4.97 -8.76 -18.02
N ASP A 70 5.53 -8.00 -18.96
CA ASP A 70 6.57 -7.00 -18.67
C ASP A 70 5.99 -5.85 -17.83
N GLU A 71 4.73 -5.44 -18.08
CA GLU A 71 4.05 -4.42 -17.29
C GLU A 71 3.89 -4.84 -15.82
N GLU A 72 3.54 -6.09 -15.57
CA GLU A 72 3.45 -6.64 -14.21
C GLU A 72 4.80 -6.71 -13.51
N LEU A 73 5.87 -7.04 -14.25
CA LEU A 73 7.22 -7.07 -13.72
C LEU A 73 7.72 -5.68 -13.33
N LEU A 74 7.51 -4.69 -14.21
CA LEU A 74 7.85 -3.30 -13.96
C LEU A 74 7.06 -2.77 -12.76
N PHE A 75 5.75 -3.00 -12.73
CA PHE A 75 4.92 -2.61 -11.61
C PHE A 75 5.38 -3.27 -10.29
N LYS A 76 5.75 -4.56 -10.29
CA LYS A 76 6.29 -5.21 -9.08
C LYS A 76 7.57 -4.54 -8.58
N ALA A 77 8.44 -4.10 -9.47
CA ALA A 77 9.66 -3.38 -9.08
C ALA A 77 9.31 -2.05 -8.39
N ASP A 78 8.41 -1.26 -8.98
CA ASP A 78 7.98 0.02 -8.41
C ASP A 78 7.24 -0.19 -7.08
N PHE A 79 6.29 -1.13 -7.06
CA PHE A 79 5.51 -1.47 -5.88
C PHE A 79 6.36 -2.05 -4.73
N SER A 80 7.50 -2.69 -5.03
CA SER A 80 8.45 -3.14 -4.00
C SER A 80 9.10 -1.97 -3.26
N SER A 81 9.19 -0.80 -3.88
CA SER A 81 9.70 0.41 -3.23
C SER A 81 8.74 0.91 -2.15
N LEU A 82 7.42 0.88 -2.42
CA LEU A 82 6.39 1.23 -1.44
C LEU A 82 6.50 0.34 -0.18
N ASP A 83 6.56 -0.97 -0.35
CA ASP A 83 6.72 -1.91 0.76
C ASP A 83 8.07 -1.69 1.49
N GLY A 84 9.14 -1.45 0.74
CA GLY A 84 10.45 -1.15 1.32
C GLY A 84 10.46 0.11 2.19
N ILE A 85 9.72 1.15 1.80
CA ILE A 85 9.55 2.37 2.61
C ILE A 85 8.76 2.04 3.89
N ALA A 86 7.65 1.30 3.78
CA ALA A 86 6.86 0.90 4.93
C ALA A 86 7.66 0.04 5.94
N GLN A 87 8.45 -0.93 5.45
CA GLN A 87 9.33 -1.74 6.30
C GLN A 87 10.34 -0.86 7.06
N LYS A 88 11.00 0.07 6.38
CA LYS A 88 11.93 1.02 7.01
C LYS A 88 11.23 1.92 8.04
N TYR A 89 9.99 2.34 7.77
CA TYR A 89 9.21 3.13 8.72
C TYR A 89 9.05 2.36 10.04
N PHE A 90 8.68 1.08 9.98
CA PHE A 90 8.50 0.26 11.18
C PHE A 90 9.82 -0.07 11.91
N GLU A 91 10.94 -0.20 11.19
CA GLU A 91 12.26 -0.27 11.81
C GLU A 91 12.54 1.00 12.63
N LYS A 92 12.28 2.17 12.05
CA LYS A 92 12.49 3.48 12.71
C LYS A 92 11.52 3.75 13.84
N LEU A 93 10.29 3.25 13.74
CA LEU A 93 9.32 3.26 14.84
C LEU A 93 9.86 2.51 16.06
N SER A 94 10.51 1.35 15.86
CA SER A 94 11.12 0.57 16.94
C SER A 94 12.34 1.26 17.56
N GLU A 95 13.06 2.05 16.76
CA GLU A 95 14.20 2.87 17.17
C GLU A 95 13.77 4.23 17.77
N ASN A 96 12.48 4.58 17.68
CA ASN A 96 11.90 5.86 18.05
C ASN A 96 12.57 7.08 17.36
N ASP A 97 12.97 6.91 16.10
CA ASP A 97 13.55 7.96 15.26
C ASP A 97 12.46 8.75 14.53
N LYS A 98 11.86 9.72 15.24
CA LYS A 98 10.71 10.48 14.75
C LYS A 98 10.98 11.29 13.48
N ALA A 99 12.19 11.84 13.34
CA ALA A 99 12.54 12.66 12.19
C ALA A 99 12.60 11.83 10.90
N GLU A 100 13.21 10.64 11.00
CA GLU A 100 13.26 9.72 9.87
C GLU A 100 11.89 9.09 9.58
N MET A 101 11.08 8.82 10.61
CA MET A 101 9.70 8.34 10.42
C MET A 101 8.83 9.33 9.63
N GLU A 102 8.89 10.63 9.94
CA GLU A 102 8.16 11.67 9.21
C GLU A 102 8.59 11.70 7.74
N ARG A 103 9.90 11.70 7.49
CA ARG A 103 10.46 11.63 6.13
C ARG A 103 10.01 10.39 5.35
N LEU A 104 9.97 9.22 6.00
CA LEU A 104 9.52 7.97 5.39
C LEU A 104 8.01 7.96 5.15
N LYS A 105 7.22 8.62 6.01
CA LYS A 105 5.78 8.77 5.81
C LYS A 105 5.47 9.62 4.57
N ASP A 106 6.16 10.74 4.40
CA ASP A 106 6.02 11.58 3.21
C ASP A 106 6.38 10.81 1.94
N MET A 107 7.51 10.11 1.94
CA MET A 107 7.90 9.25 0.81
C MET A 107 6.90 8.12 0.53
N TYR A 108 6.29 7.56 1.58
CA TYR A 108 5.28 6.53 1.44
C TYR A 108 4.03 7.09 0.76
N ASP A 109 3.58 8.28 1.17
CA ASP A 109 2.38 8.92 0.62
C ASP A 109 2.58 9.30 -0.86
N ASP A 110 3.75 9.84 -1.21
CA ASP A 110 4.12 10.12 -2.61
C ASP A 110 4.13 8.82 -3.45
N SER A 111 4.75 7.76 -2.92
CA SER A 111 4.82 6.46 -3.61
C SER A 111 3.44 5.80 -3.72
N LEU A 112 2.57 6.00 -2.73
CA LEU A 112 1.21 5.46 -2.72
C LEU A 112 0.37 6.11 -3.81
N GLU A 113 0.48 7.43 -4.00
CA GLU A 113 -0.24 8.16 -5.05
C GLU A 113 0.06 7.59 -6.45
N GLU A 114 1.35 7.37 -6.76
CA GLU A 114 1.76 6.80 -8.05
C GLU A 114 1.29 5.35 -8.21
N VAL A 115 1.40 4.51 -7.17
CA VAL A 115 0.87 3.13 -7.20
C VAL A 115 -0.63 3.12 -7.46
N LEU A 116 -1.40 4.00 -6.81
CA LEU A 116 -2.84 4.08 -7.01
C LEU A 116 -3.19 4.48 -8.45
N LYS A 117 -2.43 5.41 -9.02
CA LYS A 117 -2.59 5.84 -10.42
C LYS A 117 -2.28 4.72 -11.41
N ASP A 118 -1.21 3.98 -11.21
CA ASP A 118 -0.87 2.81 -12.04
C ASP A 118 -1.96 1.72 -11.98
N LEU A 119 -2.66 1.61 -10.83
CA LEU A 119 -3.76 0.69 -10.62
C LEU A 119 -5.13 1.21 -11.07
N ASN A 120 -5.22 2.44 -11.62
CA ASN A 120 -6.46 3.15 -11.94
C ASN A 120 -7.42 3.27 -10.73
N LEU A 121 -6.88 3.56 -9.55
CA LEU A 121 -7.63 3.72 -8.29
C LEU A 121 -7.78 5.18 -7.84
N THR A 122 -7.20 6.13 -8.57
CA THR A 122 -7.28 7.59 -8.36
C THR A 122 -7.73 8.33 -9.61
#